data_AF-A0A7C6EG38-F1
#
_entry.id   AF-A0A7C6EG38-F1
#
_cell.length_a   1.000
_cell.length_b   1.000
_cell.length_c   1.000
_cell.angle_alpha   90.00
_cell.angle_beta   90.00
_cell.angle_gamma   90.00
#
_symmetry.space_group_name_H-M   'P 1'
#
loop_
_entity.id
_entity.type
_entity.pdbx_description
1 polymer ?
#
loop_
_entity_poly.entity_id
_entity_poly.type
_entity_poly.pdbx_seq_one_letter_code
_entity_poly.pdbx_strand_id
1 'polypeptide(L)'
;MKTTCLNVLLLFMFLCFLPCKANAQVEGRKQLPVFTSQIQMDCFVFKSRESNKCRLDIYIQVPYSEIKFTKDGDRYVGGLDILVSLLSDNKQVWQKSQPVEVSLKDFSQTTSTKISNLRYFNVEISPGEYLVKVDVVDRESKKSISWKKNILATDFSRDTLSLSDIILVSRVNVRNNLRELVPNLSGVIGSGASTMYLFFEAYSIIAMDSLILKCEFIDSKKINHATFFKVETPKTEAAQIIWQLDTISLPANAYEIRIEAEGYSNKCSCKMYASRTYKNLIVRLKGLPCTIADIDKAIEQLIYVAKGSEIDYIKAGKTAEEKQQRFLEFWNKRDPDPKTPENELMEEYYSRVEYANNNFTGLVEGWKTDMGMILIRYGTPDYVERFPFNAGNKPYEIWYYYTQNRKFIFVDESGFGEYRLVYPTTDLWDRIR
;
A
#
# COMPACT_ATOMS: atom_id res chain seq x y z
N MET A 1 12.87 -7.20 82.15
CA MET A 1 12.54 -8.08 81.01
C MET A 1 11.36 -7.45 80.27
N LYS A 2 11.51 -7.24 78.96
CA LYS A 2 10.53 -6.52 78.11
C LYS A 2 9.28 -7.38 77.89
N THR A 3 8.11 -6.78 78.04
CA THR A 3 6.81 -7.32 77.58
C THR A 3 6.28 -6.40 76.49
N THR A 4 6.20 -6.92 75.28
CA THR A 4 5.54 -6.32 74.12
C THR A 4 4.06 -6.70 74.11
N CYS A 5 3.16 -5.72 73.97
CA CYS A 5 1.78 -5.95 73.54
C CYS A 5 1.47 -4.98 72.39
N LEU A 6 0.95 -5.56 71.31
CA LEU A 6 0.79 -4.99 69.97
C LEU A 6 -0.62 -4.36 69.88
N ASN A 7 -0.70 -3.06 69.58
CA ASN A 7 -1.96 -2.36 69.31
C ASN A 7 -2.41 -2.61 67.87
N VAL A 8 -3.64 -3.12 67.70
CA VAL A 8 -4.36 -3.17 66.42
C VAL A 8 -5.39 -2.04 66.44
N LEU A 9 -5.20 -1.05 65.55
CA LEU A 9 -6.13 0.05 65.33
C LEU A 9 -6.96 -0.27 64.08
N LEU A 10 -8.26 -0.55 64.24
CA LEU A 10 -9.23 -0.63 63.13
C LEU A 10 -9.64 0.79 62.73
N LEU A 11 -9.31 1.21 61.50
CA LEU A 11 -9.82 2.45 60.90
C LEU A 11 -10.78 2.08 59.75
N PHE A 12 -12.07 2.36 59.95
CA PHE A 12 -13.11 2.26 58.93
C PHE A 12 -12.88 3.34 57.85
N MET A 13 -12.49 2.92 56.64
CA MET A 13 -12.41 3.82 55.49
C MET A 13 -13.66 3.62 54.61
N PHE A 14 -14.57 4.59 54.66
CA PHE A 14 -15.73 4.72 53.79
C PHE A 14 -15.24 4.96 52.35
N LEU A 15 -15.32 3.94 51.48
CA LEU A 15 -15.11 4.14 50.04
C LEU A 15 -16.42 4.66 49.42
N CYS A 16 -16.42 5.93 49.03
CA CYS A 16 -17.43 6.53 48.16
C CYS A 16 -17.40 5.83 46.80
N PHE A 17 -18.40 4.99 46.52
CA PHE A 17 -18.69 4.52 45.15
C PHE A 17 -19.30 5.66 44.34
N LEU A 18 -18.47 6.39 43.60
CA LEU A 18 -18.92 7.20 42.47
C LEU A 18 -19.33 6.25 41.33
N PRO A 19 -20.56 6.31 40.79
CA PRO A 19 -20.92 5.53 39.62
C PRO A 19 -20.17 6.09 38.41
N CYS A 20 -19.11 5.38 37.99
CA CYS A 20 -18.46 5.62 36.72
C CYS A 20 -19.48 5.32 35.61
N LYS A 21 -20.00 6.37 34.97
CA LYS A 21 -20.74 6.23 33.71
C LYS A 21 -19.73 5.81 32.65
N ALA A 22 -19.65 4.51 32.39
CA ALA A 22 -19.02 3.99 31.19
C ALA A 22 -19.85 4.48 30.00
N ASN A 23 -19.40 5.57 29.38
CA ASN A 23 -19.87 5.94 28.06
C ASN A 23 -19.29 4.90 27.09
N ALA A 24 -20.07 3.85 26.81
CA ALA A 24 -19.83 2.99 25.67
C ALA A 24 -19.93 3.88 24.43
N GLN A 25 -18.77 4.21 23.87
CA GLN A 25 -18.68 4.93 22.62
C GLN A 25 -19.30 4.02 21.55
N VAL A 26 -20.51 4.36 21.11
CA VAL A 26 -21.10 3.75 19.92
C VAL A 26 -20.15 4.10 18.77
N GLU A 27 -19.38 3.11 18.31
CA GLU A 27 -18.55 3.25 17.12
C GLU A 27 -19.48 3.63 15.97
N GLY A 28 -19.52 4.93 15.67
CA GLY A 28 -20.21 5.47 14.51
C GLY A 28 -19.67 4.77 13.27
N ARG A 29 -20.59 4.39 12.37
CA ARG A 29 -20.35 3.83 11.03
C ARG A 29 -18.91 4.07 10.54
N LYS A 30 -18.06 3.04 10.60
CA LYS A 30 -17.00 2.90 9.59
C LYS A 30 -17.70 2.55 8.28
N GLN A 31 -18.25 3.58 7.64
CA GLN A 31 -18.60 3.51 6.24
C GLN A 31 -17.32 3.11 5.53
N LEU A 32 -17.33 1.96 4.84
CA LEU A 32 -16.20 1.51 4.04
C LEU A 32 -15.75 2.69 3.17
N PRO A 33 -14.48 3.12 3.21
CA PRO A 33 -13.96 4.03 2.21
C PRO A 33 -13.84 3.24 0.90
N VAL A 34 -14.94 3.06 0.19
CA VAL A 34 -14.93 2.53 -1.17
C VAL A 34 -14.59 3.68 -2.10
N PHE A 35 -13.32 4.05 -2.13
CA PHE A 35 -12.59 4.67 -3.25
C PHE A 35 -11.12 4.78 -2.82
N THR A 36 -10.35 3.70 -2.95
CA THR A 36 -8.89 3.83 -2.98
C THR A 36 -8.56 4.42 -4.35
N SER A 37 -8.41 5.75 -4.41
CA SER A 37 -7.98 6.42 -5.63
C SER A 37 -6.76 5.71 -6.21
N GLN A 38 -6.79 5.41 -7.50
CA GLN A 38 -5.65 4.82 -8.20
C GLN A 38 -4.60 5.87 -8.61
N ILE A 39 -4.76 7.13 -8.21
CA ILE A 39 -3.79 8.19 -8.51
C ILE A 39 -2.49 7.92 -7.74
N GLN A 40 -1.39 7.82 -8.47
CA GLN A 40 -0.07 7.59 -7.89
C GLN A 40 0.71 8.89 -7.87
N MET A 41 1.30 9.21 -6.72
CA MET A 41 2.06 10.44 -6.53
C MET A 41 3.32 10.15 -5.73
N ASP A 42 4.42 10.75 -6.15
CA ASP A 42 5.65 10.69 -5.39
C ASP A 42 6.51 11.92 -5.67
N CYS A 43 7.48 12.14 -4.79
CA CYS A 43 8.42 13.24 -4.92
C CYS A 43 9.81 12.83 -4.46
N PHE A 44 10.81 13.43 -5.10
CA PHE A 44 12.20 13.05 -5.02
C PHE A 44 13.09 14.29 -4.96
N VAL A 45 14.04 14.30 -4.03
CA VAL A 45 14.98 15.39 -3.82
C VAL A 45 16.31 15.06 -4.51
N PHE A 46 16.77 16.01 -5.33
CA PHE A 46 18.06 16.00 -6.02
C PHE A 46 18.86 17.25 -5.69
N LYS A 47 20.16 17.26 -5.99
CA LYS A 47 20.98 18.47 -5.92
C LYS A 47 20.57 19.42 -7.04
N SER A 48 20.45 20.71 -6.72
CA SER A 48 20.20 21.73 -7.73
C SER A 48 21.46 22.03 -8.53
N ARG A 49 21.28 22.60 -9.73
CA ARG A 49 22.36 23.32 -10.43
C ARG A 49 22.64 24.68 -9.81
N GLU A 50 21.66 25.25 -9.10
CA GLU A 50 21.84 26.48 -8.33
C GLU A 50 22.59 26.16 -7.03
N SER A 51 23.57 27.02 -6.69
CA SER A 51 24.35 26.86 -5.47
C SER A 51 23.45 26.90 -4.24
N ASN A 52 23.71 25.99 -3.28
CA ASN A 52 23.00 25.87 -2.00
C ASN A 52 21.47 25.64 -2.10
N LYS A 53 21.02 25.03 -3.20
CA LYS A 53 19.63 24.61 -3.38
C LYS A 53 19.51 23.12 -3.69
N CYS A 54 18.30 22.61 -3.50
CA CYS A 54 17.85 21.28 -3.87
C CYS A 54 16.79 21.42 -4.96
N ARG A 55 16.79 20.49 -5.92
CA ARG A 55 15.69 20.32 -6.87
C ARG A 55 14.71 19.31 -6.30
N LEU A 56 13.46 19.70 -6.08
CA LEU A 56 12.37 18.80 -5.75
C LEU A 56 11.61 18.44 -7.02
N ASP A 57 11.63 17.17 -7.40
CA ASP A 57 10.87 16.61 -8.50
C ASP A 57 9.58 15.96 -7.97
N ILE A 58 8.43 16.26 -8.58
CA ILE A 58 7.12 15.77 -8.14
C ILE A 58 6.42 15.15 -9.35
N TYR A 59 6.02 13.89 -9.21
CA TYR A 59 5.34 13.12 -10.25
C TYR A 59 3.92 12.77 -9.81
N ILE A 60 2.97 12.94 -10.73
CA ILE A 60 1.55 12.65 -10.51
C ILE A 60 1.06 11.86 -11.71
N GLN A 61 0.58 10.65 -11.48
CA GLN A 61 0.04 9.77 -12.50
C GLN A 61 -1.43 9.50 -12.22
N VAL A 62 -2.29 10.01 -13.10
CA VAL A 62 -3.75 9.87 -12.98
C VAL A 62 -4.26 8.90 -14.05
N PRO A 63 -4.73 7.70 -13.68
CA PRO A 63 -5.44 6.80 -14.60
C PRO A 63 -6.69 7.45 -15.18
N TYR A 64 -7.07 7.09 -16.41
CA TYR A 64 -8.25 7.69 -17.05
C TYR A 64 -9.55 7.27 -16.36
N SER A 65 -9.59 6.09 -15.73
CA SER A 65 -10.68 5.67 -14.85
C SER A 65 -10.97 6.63 -13.69
N GLU A 66 -10.02 7.47 -13.29
CA GLU A 66 -10.17 8.50 -12.24
C GLU A 66 -10.71 9.84 -12.78
N ILE A 67 -10.87 9.97 -14.11
CA ILE A 67 -11.35 11.19 -14.77
C ILE A 67 -12.79 10.99 -15.22
N LYS A 68 -13.67 11.94 -14.89
CA LYS A 68 -15.03 11.93 -15.42
C LYS A 68 -15.03 12.50 -16.83
N PHE A 69 -15.38 11.65 -17.80
CA PHE A 69 -15.55 12.06 -19.19
C PHE A 69 -17.01 12.38 -19.52
N THR A 70 -17.22 13.41 -20.34
CA THR A 70 -18.49 13.74 -20.99
C THR A 70 -18.33 13.62 -22.51
N LYS A 71 -19.43 13.36 -23.20
CA LYS A 71 -19.42 13.25 -24.66
C LYS A 71 -19.59 14.65 -25.27
N ASP A 72 -18.66 15.03 -26.14
CA ASP A 72 -18.69 16.27 -26.91
C ASP A 72 -18.48 15.94 -28.39
N GLY A 73 -19.55 16.04 -29.17
CA GLY A 73 -19.58 15.61 -30.57
C GLY A 73 -19.23 14.12 -30.75
N ASP A 74 -18.17 13.85 -31.50
CA ASP A 74 -17.62 12.51 -31.77
C ASP A 74 -16.53 12.08 -30.76
N ARG A 75 -16.30 12.88 -29.70
CA ARG A 75 -15.22 12.65 -28.73
C ARG A 75 -15.73 12.61 -27.30
N TYR A 76 -14.88 12.09 -26.42
CA TYR A 76 -15.04 12.10 -24.98
C TYR A 76 -14.02 13.04 -24.39
N VAL A 77 -14.48 14.07 -23.68
CA VAL A 77 -13.64 15.09 -23.07
C VAL A 77 -13.72 15.01 -21.55
N GLY A 78 -12.58 15.19 -20.91
CA GLY A 78 -12.46 15.22 -19.45
C GLY A 78 -11.36 16.18 -19.06
N GLY A 79 -11.41 16.67 -17.82
CA GLY A 79 -10.41 17.62 -17.35
C GLY A 79 -10.18 17.58 -15.86
N LEU A 80 -8.94 17.90 -15.48
CA LEU A 80 -8.48 17.95 -14.10
C LEU A 80 -7.80 19.28 -13.84
N ASP A 81 -7.93 19.78 -12.62
CA ASP A 81 -7.09 20.86 -12.10
C ASP A 81 -6.18 20.28 -11.03
N ILE A 82 -4.87 20.36 -11.27
CA ILE A 82 -3.83 19.90 -10.34
C ILE A 82 -3.21 21.12 -9.67
N LEU A 83 -3.18 21.13 -8.34
CA LEU A 83 -2.50 22.15 -7.54
C LEU A 83 -1.44 21.46 -6.67
N VAL A 84 -0.18 21.86 -6.87
CA VAL A 84 0.94 21.44 -6.03
C VAL A 84 1.32 22.60 -5.13
N SER A 85 1.39 22.36 -3.83
CA SER A 85 1.78 23.35 -2.82
C SER A 85 2.92 22.81 -1.95
N LEU A 86 3.86 23.66 -1.61
CA LEU A 86 4.89 23.38 -0.61
C LEU A 86 4.65 24.25 0.61
N LEU A 87 4.72 23.61 1.78
CA LEU A 87 4.63 24.28 3.06
C LEU A 87 5.92 24.05 3.85
N SER A 88 6.41 25.10 4.51
CA SER A 88 7.48 25.03 5.51
C SER A 88 6.96 25.72 6.77
N ASP A 89 7.12 25.09 7.94
CA ASP A 89 6.54 25.55 9.21
C ASP A 89 5.03 25.90 9.11
N ASN A 90 4.26 25.05 8.42
CA ASN A 90 2.84 25.23 8.10
C ASN A 90 2.50 26.48 7.26
N LYS A 91 3.48 27.23 6.77
CA LYS A 91 3.29 28.35 5.86
C LYS A 91 3.54 27.91 4.43
N GLN A 92 2.63 28.25 3.53
CA GLN A 92 2.82 28.00 2.12
C GLN A 92 3.97 28.86 1.58
N VAL A 93 5.01 28.21 1.05
CA VAL A 93 6.21 28.87 0.51
C VAL A 93 6.26 28.82 -1.02
N TRP A 94 5.54 27.89 -1.62
CA TRP A 94 5.45 27.77 -3.08
C TRP A 94 4.14 27.09 -3.49
N GLN A 95 3.62 27.44 -4.66
CA GLN A 95 2.51 26.73 -5.28
C GLN A 95 2.59 26.80 -6.81
N LYS A 96 2.03 25.79 -7.48
CA LYS A 96 1.84 25.78 -8.92
C LYS A 96 0.59 25.00 -9.27
N SER A 97 -0.25 25.59 -10.14
CA SER A 97 -1.41 24.92 -10.70
C SER A 97 -1.17 24.58 -12.17
N GLN A 98 -1.65 23.42 -12.59
CA GLN A 98 -1.65 23.02 -13.99
C GLN A 98 -3.00 22.38 -14.36
N PRO A 99 -3.77 23.00 -15.28
CA PRO A 99 -4.94 22.38 -15.86
C PRO A 99 -4.54 21.21 -16.79
N VAL A 100 -5.38 20.18 -16.83
CA VAL A 100 -5.23 19.02 -17.71
C VAL A 100 -6.52 18.82 -18.48
N GLU A 101 -6.40 18.67 -19.79
CA GLU A 101 -7.51 18.33 -20.67
C GLU A 101 -7.17 17.05 -21.43
N VAL A 102 -8.13 16.14 -21.51
CA VAL A 102 -8.02 14.84 -22.18
C VAL A 102 -9.18 14.73 -23.16
N SER A 103 -8.88 14.37 -24.41
CA SER A 103 -9.88 14.21 -25.47
C SER A 103 -9.67 12.91 -26.24
N LEU A 104 -10.59 11.96 -26.08
CA LEU A 104 -10.50 10.59 -26.58
C LEU A 104 -11.56 10.35 -27.65
N LYS A 105 -11.29 9.45 -28.61
CA LYS A 105 -12.29 9.02 -29.60
C LYS A 105 -13.00 7.74 -29.16
N ASP A 106 -12.28 6.85 -28.49
CA ASP A 106 -12.80 5.55 -28.08
C ASP A 106 -13.29 5.61 -26.63
N PHE A 107 -14.54 5.23 -26.42
CA PHE A 107 -15.16 5.13 -25.10
C PHE A 107 -14.40 4.17 -24.18
N SER A 108 -13.85 3.07 -24.71
CA SER A 108 -13.16 2.05 -23.91
C SER A 108 -11.95 2.60 -23.13
N GLN A 109 -11.37 3.71 -23.62
CA GLN A 109 -10.25 4.38 -22.97
C GLN A 109 -10.67 5.22 -21.76
N THR A 110 -11.93 5.68 -21.73
CA THR A 110 -12.45 6.56 -20.66
C THR A 110 -12.53 5.87 -19.30
N THR A 111 -12.60 4.54 -19.28
CA THR A 111 -12.67 3.73 -18.07
C THR A 111 -11.37 2.95 -17.82
N SER A 112 -10.30 3.25 -18.56
CA SER A 112 -9.06 2.47 -18.48
C SER A 112 -8.24 2.82 -17.23
N THR A 113 -7.87 1.79 -16.48
CA THR A 113 -6.90 1.87 -15.37
C THR A 113 -5.44 1.84 -15.86
N LYS A 114 -5.21 1.41 -17.11
CA LYS A 114 -3.87 1.27 -17.72
C LYS A 114 -3.38 2.54 -18.40
N ILE A 115 -4.30 3.26 -19.02
CA ILE A 115 -3.98 4.52 -19.69
C ILE A 115 -4.02 5.61 -18.64
N SER A 116 -2.95 6.37 -18.55
CA SER A 116 -2.79 7.38 -17.52
C SER A 116 -2.12 8.63 -18.05
N ASN A 117 -2.39 9.72 -17.35
CA ASN A 117 -1.79 11.01 -17.57
C ASN A 117 -0.66 11.21 -16.55
N LEU A 118 0.60 11.17 -17.00
CA LEU A 118 1.75 11.50 -16.17
C LEU A 118 2.00 13.02 -16.21
N ARG A 119 2.17 13.62 -15.04
CA ARG A 119 2.52 15.02 -14.85
C ARG A 119 3.77 15.13 -14.00
N TYR A 120 4.59 16.10 -14.36
CA TYR A 120 5.88 16.37 -13.74
C TYR A 120 5.95 17.85 -13.37
N PHE A 121 6.27 18.11 -12.11
CA PHE A 121 6.55 19.43 -11.58
C PHE A 121 7.95 19.41 -10.97
N ASN A 122 8.65 20.53 -11.04
CA ASN A 122 9.87 20.74 -10.27
C ASN A 122 9.90 22.14 -9.67
N VAL A 123 10.72 22.26 -8.63
CA VAL A 123 10.99 23.52 -7.95
C VAL A 123 12.35 23.45 -7.24
N GLU A 124 13.08 24.55 -7.30
CA GLU A 124 14.34 24.74 -6.59
C GLU A 124 14.07 25.32 -5.21
N ILE A 125 14.47 24.61 -4.15
CA ILE A 125 14.19 24.95 -2.74
C ILE A 125 15.47 24.96 -1.91
N SER A 126 15.48 25.73 -0.83
CA SER A 126 16.58 25.70 0.14
C SER A 126 16.52 24.41 0.99
N PRO A 127 17.66 23.91 1.49
CA PRO A 127 17.67 22.77 2.40
C PRO A 127 16.79 23.00 3.64
N GLY A 128 16.08 21.95 4.08
CA GLY A 128 15.14 22.05 5.19
C GLY A 128 13.97 21.07 5.08
N GLU A 129 13.05 21.11 6.04
CA GLU A 129 11.85 20.28 6.07
C GLU A 129 10.67 20.97 5.38
N TYR A 130 9.94 20.20 4.57
CA TYR A 130 8.77 20.69 3.86
C TYR A 130 7.65 19.64 3.87
N LEU A 131 6.42 20.13 3.79
CA LEU A 131 5.24 19.34 3.47
C LEU A 131 4.84 19.62 2.02
N VAL A 132 4.92 18.59 1.18
CA VAL A 132 4.34 18.61 -0.17
C VAL A 132 2.86 18.28 -0.06
N LYS A 133 2.00 19.12 -0.64
CA LYS A 133 0.57 18.88 -0.78
C LYS A 133 0.19 18.91 -2.26
N VAL A 134 -0.51 17.88 -2.72
CA VAL A 134 -1.06 17.80 -4.08
C VAL A 134 -2.55 17.66 -3.98
N ASP A 135 -3.29 18.60 -4.57
CA ASP A 135 -4.74 18.52 -4.74
C ASP A 135 -5.05 18.28 -6.21
N VAL A 136 -5.82 17.24 -6.50
CA VAL A 136 -6.33 16.93 -7.84
C VAL A 136 -7.84 17.03 -7.81
N VAL A 137 -8.40 17.90 -8.66
CA VAL A 137 -9.84 18.15 -8.75
C VAL A 137 -10.33 17.79 -10.14
N ASP A 138 -11.29 16.88 -10.24
CA ASP A 138 -11.97 16.58 -11.49
C ASP A 138 -12.98 17.69 -11.83
N ARG A 139 -12.89 18.24 -13.05
CA ARG A 139 -13.66 19.43 -13.43
C ARG A 139 -15.15 19.16 -13.58
N GLU A 140 -15.53 17.95 -13.97
CA GLU A 140 -16.92 17.60 -14.24
C GLU A 140 -17.65 17.18 -12.96
N SER A 141 -17.09 16.20 -12.24
CA SER A 141 -17.68 15.67 -11.01
C SER A 141 -17.40 16.50 -9.77
N LYS A 142 -16.44 17.44 -9.85
CA LYS A 142 -15.92 18.23 -8.71
C LYS A 142 -15.33 17.39 -7.58
N LYS A 143 -15.12 16.09 -7.79
CA LYS A 143 -14.43 15.23 -6.83
C LYS A 143 -12.99 15.69 -6.69
N SER A 144 -12.50 15.72 -5.45
CA SER A 144 -11.13 16.12 -5.13
C SER A 144 -10.41 15.06 -4.32
N ILE A 145 -9.13 14.85 -4.63
CA ILE A 145 -8.22 14.01 -3.86
C ILE A 145 -7.06 14.89 -3.39
N SER A 146 -6.68 14.75 -2.12
CA SER A 146 -5.57 15.48 -1.51
C SER A 146 -4.53 14.50 -1.00
N TRP A 147 -3.30 14.64 -1.49
CA TRP A 147 -2.15 13.85 -1.07
C TRP A 147 -1.14 14.74 -0.37
N LYS A 148 -0.48 14.20 0.66
CA LYS A 148 0.45 14.92 1.52
C LYS A 148 1.67 14.05 1.81
N LYS A 149 2.87 14.62 1.71
CA LYS A 149 4.12 13.93 2.07
C LYS A 149 5.12 14.91 2.68
N ASN A 150 5.67 14.55 3.83
CA ASN A 150 6.80 15.26 4.41
C ASN A 150 8.07 14.87 3.65
N ILE A 151 8.91 15.86 3.33
CA ILE A 151 10.20 15.67 2.70
C ILE A 151 11.28 16.45 3.45
N LEU A 152 12.50 15.92 3.41
CA LEU A 152 13.71 16.61 3.84
C LEU A 152 14.50 17.00 2.59
N ALA A 153 14.60 18.29 2.33
CA ALA A 153 15.48 18.82 1.29
C ALA A 153 16.93 18.77 1.81
N THR A 154 17.68 17.75 1.40
CA THR A 154 19.04 17.49 1.87
C THR A 154 20.01 18.59 1.46
N ASP A 155 20.85 19.04 2.39
CA ASP A 155 21.96 19.96 2.09
C ASP A 155 23.16 19.19 1.48
N PHE A 156 23.15 19.06 0.15
CA PHE A 156 24.20 18.38 -0.62
C PHE A 156 25.57 19.09 -0.62
N SER A 157 25.73 20.20 0.11
CA SER A 157 27.00 20.92 0.25
C SER A 157 27.78 20.55 1.51
N ARG A 158 27.14 19.90 2.49
CA ARG A 158 27.75 19.58 3.78
C ARG A 158 28.71 18.40 3.73
N ASP A 159 28.31 17.35 3.03
CA ASP A 159 29.04 16.10 3.00
C ASP A 159 29.87 15.97 1.71
N THR A 160 31.06 15.39 1.81
CA THR A 160 31.93 15.15 0.66
C THR A 160 31.29 14.23 -0.38
N LEU A 161 30.43 13.31 0.06
CA LEU A 161 29.66 12.39 -0.77
C LEU A 161 28.20 12.44 -0.31
N SER A 162 27.27 12.57 -1.25
CA SER A 162 25.84 12.58 -0.97
C SER A 162 25.07 11.82 -2.04
N LEU A 163 23.98 11.15 -1.66
CA LEU A 163 23.05 10.49 -2.58
C LEU A 163 21.74 11.26 -2.65
N SER A 164 21.13 11.32 -3.83
CA SER A 164 19.74 11.76 -4.00
C SER A 164 18.74 10.75 -3.44
N ASP A 165 17.46 11.10 -3.52
CA ASP A 165 16.39 10.11 -3.38
C ASP A 165 16.45 9.05 -4.49
N ILE A 166 15.92 7.86 -4.19
CA ILE A 166 15.83 6.74 -5.14
C ILE A 166 14.49 6.79 -5.88
N ILE A 167 14.56 6.81 -7.20
CA ILE A 167 13.42 6.58 -8.10
C ILE A 167 13.39 5.09 -8.47
N LEU A 168 12.27 4.43 -8.20
CA LEU A 168 11.99 3.12 -8.81
C LEU A 168 11.61 3.35 -10.27
N VAL A 169 12.19 2.59 -11.20
CA VAL A 169 11.96 2.77 -12.64
C VAL A 169 11.33 1.50 -13.20
N SER A 170 10.17 1.65 -13.83
CA SER A 170 9.43 0.55 -14.46
C SER A 170 9.99 0.21 -15.84
N ARG A 171 10.44 1.23 -16.59
CA ARG A 171 10.98 1.07 -17.94
C ARG A 171 12.02 2.14 -18.23
N VAL A 172 13.09 1.73 -18.93
CA VAL A 172 14.08 2.63 -19.52
C VAL A 172 13.87 2.60 -21.03
N ASN A 173 13.37 3.69 -21.60
CA ASN A 173 13.27 3.86 -23.05
C ASN A 173 14.55 4.53 -23.56
N VAL A 174 15.09 4.06 -24.68
CA VAL A 174 16.20 4.72 -25.36
C VAL A 174 15.70 5.31 -26.66
N ARG A 175 15.75 6.64 -26.78
CA ARG A 175 15.37 7.38 -28.00
C ARG A 175 16.46 8.38 -28.33
N ASN A 176 17.06 8.30 -29.52
CA ASN A 176 18.11 9.23 -29.98
C ASN A 176 19.26 9.43 -28.97
N ASN A 177 19.76 8.33 -28.38
CA ASN A 177 20.76 8.33 -27.29
C ASN A 177 20.34 9.02 -25.98
N LEU A 178 19.10 9.50 -25.87
CA LEU A 178 18.50 9.96 -24.62
C LEU A 178 17.78 8.78 -23.96
N ARG A 179 18.06 8.61 -22.66
CA ARG A 179 17.36 7.63 -21.81
C ARG A 179 16.18 8.34 -21.16
N GLU A 180 14.98 7.91 -21.51
CA GLU A 180 13.75 8.35 -20.87
C GLU A 180 13.36 7.30 -19.82
N LEU A 181 13.29 7.73 -18.56
CA LEU A 181 12.94 6.89 -17.43
C LEU A 181 11.45 7.03 -17.14
N VAL A 182 10.75 5.91 -17.10
CA VAL A 182 9.36 5.87 -16.64
C VAL A 182 9.36 5.47 -15.17
N PRO A 183 9.01 6.38 -14.23
CA PRO A 183 9.01 6.05 -12.82
C PRO A 183 7.93 5.01 -12.49
N ASN A 184 8.20 4.17 -11.51
CA ASN A 184 7.21 3.33 -10.84
C ASN A 184 6.75 4.03 -9.56
N LEU A 185 5.71 4.85 -9.68
CA LEU A 185 5.18 5.63 -8.56
C LEU A 185 4.35 4.78 -7.58
N SER A 186 3.94 3.57 -7.98
CA SER A 186 3.17 2.68 -7.11
C SER A 186 3.98 2.14 -5.94
N GLY A 187 5.32 2.09 -6.07
CA GLY A 187 6.16 1.38 -5.12
C GLY A 187 5.99 -0.13 -5.16
N VAL A 188 5.24 -0.68 -6.11
CA VAL A 188 4.92 -2.11 -6.20
C VAL A 188 5.69 -2.76 -7.33
N ILE A 189 6.31 -3.92 -7.06
CA ILE A 189 6.89 -4.81 -8.07
C ILE A 189 6.29 -6.20 -7.95
N GLY A 190 6.19 -6.93 -9.06
CA GLY A 190 5.75 -8.33 -9.04
C GLY A 190 6.86 -9.25 -8.53
N SER A 191 6.53 -10.19 -7.65
CA SER A 191 7.34 -11.36 -7.31
C SER A 191 7.47 -12.21 -8.56
N GLY A 192 8.70 -12.60 -8.89
CA GLY A 192 9.03 -13.18 -10.19
C GLY A 192 9.10 -12.18 -11.35
N ALA A 193 9.02 -10.86 -11.10
CA ALA A 193 9.53 -9.89 -12.07
C ALA A 193 11.04 -10.13 -12.23
N SER A 194 11.47 -10.35 -13.47
CA SER A 194 12.87 -10.70 -13.74
C SER A 194 13.84 -9.58 -13.39
N THR A 195 13.39 -8.32 -13.49
CA THR A 195 14.26 -7.17 -13.28
C THR A 195 13.47 -5.96 -12.80
N MET A 196 14.09 -5.15 -11.94
CA MET A 196 13.68 -3.78 -11.66
C MET A 196 14.86 -2.83 -11.91
N TYR A 197 14.57 -1.54 -12.09
CA TYR A 197 15.58 -0.51 -12.25
C TYR A 197 15.47 0.50 -11.11
N LEU A 198 16.61 0.90 -10.57
CA LEU A 198 16.74 2.04 -9.67
C LEU A 198 17.42 3.19 -10.41
N PHE A 199 16.95 4.41 -10.18
CA PHE A 199 17.64 5.62 -10.59
C PHE A 199 17.90 6.52 -9.38
N PHE A 200 19.13 6.99 -9.25
CA PHE A 200 19.55 7.99 -8.27
C PHE A 200 20.83 8.66 -8.75
N GLU A 201 21.20 9.75 -8.09
CA GLU A 201 22.42 10.49 -8.38
C GLU A 201 23.34 10.48 -7.16
N ALA A 202 24.63 10.29 -7.40
CA ALA A 202 25.67 10.44 -6.40
C ALA A 202 26.46 11.71 -6.68
N TYR A 203 26.62 12.56 -5.66
CA TYR A 203 27.32 13.83 -5.75
C TYR A 203 28.58 13.79 -4.89
N SER A 204 29.67 14.28 -5.43
CA SER A 204 30.96 14.34 -4.74
C SER A 204 31.57 15.75 -4.84
N ILE A 205 32.08 16.28 -3.74
CA ILE A 205 32.77 17.58 -3.70
C ILE A 205 34.19 17.46 -4.26
N ILE A 206 34.81 16.29 -4.10
CA ILE A 206 36.13 15.97 -4.62
C ILE A 206 36.03 14.86 -5.67
N ALA A 207 36.98 14.83 -6.61
CA ALA A 207 37.05 13.76 -7.60
C ALA A 207 37.27 12.39 -6.93
N MET A 208 36.39 11.44 -7.26
CA MET A 208 36.43 10.05 -6.79
C MET A 208 36.93 9.15 -7.92
N ASP A 209 37.86 8.25 -7.62
CA ASP A 209 38.36 7.24 -8.56
C ASP A 209 37.37 6.08 -8.69
N SER A 210 36.71 5.72 -7.60
CA SER A 210 35.68 4.69 -7.57
C SER A 210 34.59 4.98 -6.54
N LEU A 211 33.39 4.48 -6.83
CA LEU A 211 32.23 4.48 -5.94
C LEU A 211 31.73 3.03 -5.82
N ILE A 212 31.82 2.46 -4.62
CA ILE A 212 31.26 1.15 -4.31
C ILE A 212 29.84 1.36 -3.78
N LEU A 213 28.86 0.81 -4.49
CA LEU A 213 27.45 0.87 -4.14
C LEU A 213 27.01 -0.48 -3.59
N LYS A 214 26.36 -0.46 -2.43
CA LYS A 214 25.72 -1.61 -1.80
C LYS A 214 24.22 -1.34 -1.70
N CYS A 215 23.40 -2.23 -2.24
CA CYS A 215 21.95 -2.18 -2.16
C CYS A 215 21.43 -3.37 -1.34
N GLU A 216 20.65 -3.11 -0.30
CA GLU A 216 20.05 -4.13 0.58
C GLU A 216 18.53 -4.06 0.56
N PHE A 217 17.86 -5.22 0.61
CA PHE A 217 16.41 -5.34 0.73
C PHE A 217 16.05 -5.82 2.13
N ILE A 218 15.55 -4.91 2.96
CA ILE A 218 15.34 -5.15 4.39
C ILE A 218 13.85 -5.16 4.69
N ASP A 219 13.34 -6.23 5.30
CA ASP A 219 11.93 -6.29 5.67
C ASP A 219 11.61 -5.53 6.98
N SER A 220 10.33 -5.52 7.38
CA SER A 220 9.88 -4.88 8.61
C SER A 220 10.48 -5.50 9.89
N LYS A 221 10.92 -6.77 9.83
CA LYS A 221 11.62 -7.49 10.92
C LYS A 221 13.14 -7.25 10.90
N LYS A 222 13.61 -6.35 10.04
CA LYS A 222 15.04 -6.03 9.84
C LYS A 222 15.87 -7.19 9.30
N ILE A 223 15.23 -8.17 8.67
CA ILE A 223 15.90 -9.27 7.97
C ILE A 223 16.30 -8.76 6.58
N ASN A 224 17.55 -8.99 6.19
CA ASN A 224 18.03 -8.72 4.85
C ASN A 224 17.78 -9.94 3.95
N HIS A 225 17.00 -9.76 2.89
CA HIS A 225 16.62 -10.82 1.95
C HIS A 225 17.49 -10.84 0.69
N ALA A 226 18.13 -9.73 0.33
CA ALA A 226 19.01 -9.65 -0.83
C ALA A 226 20.02 -8.49 -0.70
N THR A 227 21.25 -8.73 -1.14
CA THR A 227 22.30 -7.71 -1.22
C THR A 227 22.92 -7.70 -2.60
N PHE A 228 23.04 -6.51 -3.20
CA PHE A 228 23.66 -6.29 -4.50
C PHE A 228 24.81 -5.30 -4.38
N PHE A 229 25.84 -5.50 -5.21
CA PHE A 229 26.98 -4.60 -5.28
C PHE A 229 27.17 -4.07 -6.70
N LYS A 230 27.59 -2.81 -6.83
CA LYS A 230 27.97 -2.19 -8.10
C LYS A 230 29.16 -1.27 -7.86
N VAL A 231 30.13 -1.30 -8.76
CA VAL A 231 31.24 -0.34 -8.76
C VAL A 231 31.04 0.63 -9.91
N GLU A 232 31.08 1.92 -9.61
CA GLU A 232 31.00 3.01 -10.58
C GLU A 232 32.32 3.77 -10.59
N THR A 233 32.68 4.31 -11.77
CA THR A 233 33.83 5.20 -11.95
C THR A 233 33.30 6.59 -12.35
N PRO A 234 33.05 7.49 -11.38
CA PRO A 234 32.42 8.77 -11.66
C PRO A 234 33.25 9.60 -12.64
N LYS A 235 32.65 9.98 -13.78
CA LYS A 235 33.30 10.84 -14.77
C LYS A 235 33.25 12.32 -14.39
N THR A 236 32.30 12.68 -13.54
CA THR A 236 32.05 14.06 -13.08
C THR A 236 31.69 14.04 -11.60
N GLU A 237 31.62 15.22 -10.99
CA GLU A 237 31.19 15.41 -9.60
C GLU A 237 29.74 14.93 -9.34
N ALA A 238 28.92 14.74 -10.39
CA ALA A 238 27.59 14.16 -10.32
C ALA A 238 27.50 12.90 -11.20
N ALA A 239 27.36 11.73 -10.58
CA ALA A 239 27.18 10.46 -11.26
C ALA A 239 25.70 10.07 -11.28
N GLN A 240 25.11 9.96 -12.46
CA GLN A 240 23.78 9.39 -12.65
C GLN A 240 23.86 7.87 -12.70
N ILE A 241 23.17 7.20 -11.78
CA ILE A 241 23.25 5.76 -11.62
C ILE A 241 21.90 5.16 -11.99
N ILE A 242 21.90 4.35 -13.05
CA ILE A 242 20.79 3.45 -13.38
C ILE A 242 21.25 2.05 -13.03
N TRP A 243 20.61 1.44 -12.04
CA TRP A 243 20.99 0.13 -11.52
C TRP A 243 19.88 -0.89 -11.78
N GLN A 244 20.16 -1.86 -12.65
CA GLN A 244 19.31 -3.02 -12.88
C GLN A 244 19.55 -4.06 -11.80
N LEU A 245 18.49 -4.52 -11.14
CA LEU A 245 18.53 -5.53 -10.09
C LEU A 245 17.67 -6.73 -10.51
N ASP A 246 18.17 -7.94 -10.29
CA ASP A 246 17.40 -9.17 -10.41
C ASP A 246 16.60 -9.39 -9.12
N THR A 247 15.27 -9.37 -9.25
CA THR A 247 14.34 -9.46 -8.12
C THR A 247 13.60 -10.80 -8.09
N ILE A 248 13.98 -11.76 -8.94
CA ILE A 248 13.23 -13.00 -9.12
C ILE A 248 13.11 -13.81 -7.82
N SER A 249 14.13 -13.74 -6.95
CA SER A 249 14.20 -14.46 -5.68
C SER A 249 13.58 -13.71 -4.50
N LEU A 250 13.10 -12.48 -4.67
CA LEU A 250 12.52 -11.71 -3.57
C LEU A 250 11.13 -12.26 -3.21
N PRO A 251 10.91 -12.69 -1.95
CA PRO A 251 9.59 -13.05 -1.46
C PRO A 251 8.59 -11.89 -1.56
N ALA A 252 7.30 -12.21 -1.60
CA ALA A 252 6.26 -11.20 -1.48
C ALA A 252 6.27 -10.61 -0.06
N ASN A 253 6.65 -9.34 0.05
CA ASN A 253 6.71 -8.60 1.32
C ASN A 253 6.86 -7.10 1.07
N ALA A 254 6.72 -6.30 2.13
CA ALA A 254 7.17 -4.92 2.13
C ALA A 254 8.67 -4.85 2.48
N TYR A 255 9.42 -4.04 1.75
CA TYR A 255 10.86 -3.85 1.90
C TYR A 255 11.24 -2.38 1.96
N GLU A 256 12.25 -2.07 2.77
CA GLU A 256 13.10 -0.89 2.64
C GLU A 256 14.29 -1.27 1.77
N ILE A 257 14.41 -0.68 0.57
CA ILE A 257 15.66 -0.63 -0.16
C ILE A 257 16.57 0.35 0.54
N ARG A 258 17.78 -0.07 0.88
CA ARG A 258 18.85 0.78 1.38
C ARG A 258 20.00 0.78 0.40
N ILE A 259 20.38 1.96 -0.07
CA ILE A 259 21.60 2.13 -0.87
C ILE A 259 22.63 2.85 -0.01
N GLU A 260 23.80 2.24 0.10
CA GLU A 260 24.99 2.82 0.70
C GLU A 260 26.07 2.96 -0.36
N ALA A 261 26.75 4.09 -0.35
CA ALA A 261 27.79 4.42 -1.31
C ALA A 261 29.09 4.75 -0.56
N GLU A 262 30.18 4.08 -0.92
CA GLU A 262 31.52 4.30 -0.41
C GLU A 262 32.42 4.83 -1.53
N GLY A 263 32.90 6.06 -1.40
CA GLY A 263 33.78 6.73 -2.37
C GLY A 263 35.24 6.66 -1.97
N TYR A 264 36.11 6.38 -2.94
CA TYR A 264 37.58 6.34 -2.78
C TYR A 264 38.27 7.34 -3.69
N SER A 265 39.25 8.06 -3.15
CA SER A 265 40.10 9.00 -3.89
C SER A 265 41.58 8.80 -3.52
N ASN A 266 42.39 8.45 -4.51
CA ASN A 266 43.83 8.24 -4.37
C ASN A 266 44.60 9.56 -4.16
N LYS A 267 44.00 10.70 -4.50
CA LYS A 267 44.61 12.04 -4.33
C LYS A 267 44.65 12.49 -2.87
N CYS A 268 43.77 11.96 -2.03
CA CYS A 268 43.63 12.32 -0.63
C CYS A 268 43.79 11.08 0.25
N SER A 269 45.02 10.55 0.36
CA SER A 269 45.42 9.54 1.35
C SER A 269 44.29 8.57 1.77
N CYS A 270 43.76 7.82 0.80
CA CYS A 270 42.70 6.81 0.95
C CYS A 270 41.63 7.12 2.02
N LYS A 271 41.04 8.32 2.01
CA LYS A 271 39.87 8.61 2.85
C LYS A 271 38.61 8.04 2.22
N MET A 272 37.92 7.19 2.96
CA MET A 272 36.63 6.61 2.59
C MET A 272 35.52 7.57 3.01
N TYR A 273 34.63 7.90 2.07
CA TYR A 273 33.43 8.72 2.33
C TYR A 273 32.20 7.85 2.14
N ALA A 274 31.24 7.92 3.06
CA ALA A 274 30.03 7.11 3.00
C ALA A 274 28.78 7.99 2.95
N SER A 275 27.78 7.58 2.16
CA SER A 275 26.46 8.19 2.14
C SER A 275 25.38 7.12 1.97
N ARG A 276 24.18 7.37 2.48
CA ARG A 276 23.08 6.41 2.46
C ARG A 276 21.77 7.08 2.09
N THR A 277 20.96 6.37 1.32
CA THR A 277 19.57 6.73 0.97
C THR A 277 18.69 5.49 1.02
N TYR A 278 17.38 5.68 1.17
CA TYR A 278 16.44 4.57 1.33
C TYR A 278 15.11 4.83 0.63
N LYS A 279 14.41 3.74 0.29
CA LYS A 279 13.11 3.79 -0.39
C LYS A 279 12.27 2.56 -0.03
N ASN A 280 11.01 2.77 0.31
CA ASN A 280 10.08 1.67 0.56
C ASN A 280 9.49 1.16 -0.76
N LEU A 281 9.26 -0.15 -0.81
CA LEU A 281 8.52 -0.81 -1.88
C LEU A 281 7.79 -2.05 -1.36
N ILE A 282 6.89 -2.58 -2.18
CA ILE A 282 6.15 -3.81 -1.93
C ILE A 282 6.41 -4.77 -3.08
N VAL A 283 6.86 -5.98 -2.76
CA VAL A 283 6.89 -7.11 -3.70
C VAL A 283 5.59 -7.89 -3.55
N ARG A 284 4.85 -8.09 -4.64
CA ARG A 284 3.55 -8.81 -4.65
C ARG A 284 3.57 -10.00 -5.56
N LEU A 285 2.91 -11.10 -5.22
CA LEU A 285 2.79 -12.24 -6.13
C LEU A 285 2.19 -11.82 -7.48
N LYS A 286 2.89 -12.10 -8.58
CA LYS A 286 2.51 -11.63 -9.92
C LYS A 286 1.14 -12.20 -10.33
N GLY A 287 0.25 -11.31 -10.77
CA GLY A 287 -1.10 -11.68 -11.21
C GLY A 287 -2.08 -11.96 -10.07
N LEU A 288 -1.67 -11.79 -8.81
CA LEU A 288 -2.55 -11.93 -7.65
C LEU A 288 -2.93 -10.56 -7.06
N PRO A 289 -4.13 -10.45 -6.45
CA PRO A 289 -4.55 -9.30 -5.67
C PRO A 289 -3.53 -8.91 -4.61
N CYS A 290 -3.51 -7.62 -4.26
CA CYS A 290 -2.62 -7.09 -3.23
C CYS A 290 -2.82 -7.67 -1.84
N THR A 291 -4.03 -8.17 -1.60
CA THR A 291 -4.48 -8.83 -0.37
C THR A 291 -3.89 -10.24 -0.21
N ILE A 292 -3.35 -10.84 -1.28
CA ILE A 292 -2.70 -12.15 -1.25
C ILE A 292 -1.19 -12.00 -1.07
N ALA A 293 -0.73 -12.18 0.16
CA ALA A 293 0.70 -12.25 0.50
C ALA A 293 1.26 -13.69 0.45
N ASP A 294 0.40 -14.70 0.62
CA ASP A 294 0.77 -16.11 0.71
C ASP A 294 -0.20 -16.94 -0.12
N ILE A 295 0.34 -17.62 -1.13
CA ILE A 295 -0.45 -18.44 -2.06
C ILE A 295 -1.05 -19.67 -1.38
N ASP A 296 -0.34 -20.32 -0.45
CA ASP A 296 -0.84 -21.51 0.22
C ASP A 296 -2.03 -21.15 1.11
N LYS A 297 -1.94 -20.02 1.81
CA LYS A 297 -3.06 -19.47 2.58
C LYS A 297 -4.24 -19.07 1.70
N ALA A 298 -3.98 -18.44 0.55
CA ALA A 298 -5.02 -18.09 -0.40
C ALA A 298 -5.74 -19.34 -0.95
N ILE A 299 -5.01 -20.43 -1.21
CA ILE A 299 -5.58 -21.72 -1.64
C ILE A 299 -6.51 -22.30 -0.58
N GLU A 300 -6.14 -22.23 0.71
CA GLU A 300 -7.02 -22.69 1.80
C GLU A 300 -8.34 -21.92 1.85
N GLN A 301 -8.28 -20.62 1.61
CA GLN A 301 -9.43 -19.74 1.66
C GLN A 301 -10.46 -20.06 0.58
N LEU A 302 -10.05 -20.65 -0.56
CA LEU A 302 -10.95 -21.06 -1.66
C LEU A 302 -12.10 -21.99 -1.25
N ILE A 303 -12.08 -22.56 -0.04
CA ILE A 303 -13.14 -23.43 0.51
C ILE A 303 -14.56 -22.85 0.37
N TYR A 304 -14.71 -21.52 0.28
CA TYR A 304 -16.02 -20.88 0.14
C TYR A 304 -16.54 -20.76 -1.29
N VAL A 305 -15.68 -20.94 -2.30
CA VAL A 305 -16.00 -20.72 -3.72
C VAL A 305 -15.60 -21.89 -4.64
N ALA A 306 -14.68 -22.74 -4.21
CA ALA A 306 -14.17 -23.89 -4.97
C ALA A 306 -14.73 -25.23 -4.46
N LYS A 307 -14.81 -26.22 -5.34
CA LYS A 307 -15.05 -27.63 -4.95
C LYS A 307 -13.79 -28.24 -4.35
N GLY A 308 -13.94 -29.23 -3.47
CA GLY A 308 -12.80 -29.93 -2.85
C GLY A 308 -11.77 -30.45 -3.88
N SER A 309 -12.24 -31.06 -4.97
CA SER A 309 -11.39 -31.53 -6.06
C SER A 309 -10.59 -30.43 -6.77
N GLU A 310 -11.11 -29.21 -6.83
CA GLU A 310 -10.40 -28.07 -7.42
C GLU A 310 -9.28 -27.60 -6.48
N ILE A 311 -9.55 -27.54 -5.18
CA ILE A 311 -8.56 -27.20 -4.15
C ILE A 311 -7.45 -28.26 -4.13
N ASP A 312 -7.80 -29.54 -4.17
CA ASP A 312 -6.85 -30.65 -4.20
C ASP A 312 -5.97 -30.60 -5.45
N TYR A 313 -6.56 -30.27 -6.61
CA TYR A 313 -5.79 -30.07 -7.84
C TYR A 313 -4.77 -28.94 -7.70
N ILE A 314 -5.15 -27.79 -7.13
CA ILE A 314 -4.22 -26.67 -6.94
C ILE A 314 -3.12 -27.06 -5.94
N LYS A 315 -3.49 -27.68 -4.81
CA LYS A 315 -2.54 -28.12 -3.76
C LYS A 315 -1.55 -29.19 -4.25
N ALA A 316 -1.92 -30.00 -5.23
CA ALA A 316 -1.06 -31.00 -5.83
C ALA A 316 0.10 -30.43 -6.68
N GLY A 317 0.21 -29.10 -6.84
CA GLY A 317 1.38 -28.46 -7.44
C GLY A 317 2.63 -28.68 -6.58
N LYS A 318 3.75 -29.08 -7.21
CA LYS A 318 5.00 -29.44 -6.52
C LYS A 318 5.83 -28.22 -6.13
N THR A 319 5.72 -27.13 -6.88
CA THR A 319 6.42 -25.87 -6.61
C THR A 319 5.42 -24.74 -6.33
N ALA A 320 5.89 -23.65 -5.72
CA ALA A 320 5.06 -22.48 -5.47
C ALA A 320 4.52 -21.85 -6.77
N GLU A 321 5.34 -21.85 -7.82
CA GLU A 321 4.98 -21.36 -9.15
C GLU A 321 3.89 -22.22 -9.78
N GLU A 322 3.99 -23.56 -9.65
CA GLU A 322 2.97 -24.47 -10.18
C GLU A 322 1.64 -24.31 -9.45
N LYS A 323 1.67 -24.16 -8.12
CA LYS A 323 0.48 -23.85 -7.32
C LYS A 323 -0.14 -22.51 -7.74
N GLN A 324 0.68 -21.46 -7.89
CA GLN A 324 0.23 -20.14 -8.34
C GLN A 324 -0.38 -20.20 -9.73
N GLN A 325 0.22 -20.94 -10.67
CA GLN A 325 -0.34 -21.11 -12.01
C GLN A 325 -1.71 -21.79 -11.96
N ARG A 326 -1.84 -22.93 -11.27
CA ARG A 326 -3.12 -23.64 -11.12
C ARG A 326 -4.19 -22.79 -10.42
N PHE A 327 -3.77 -21.98 -9.45
CA PHE A 327 -4.63 -21.01 -8.77
C PHE A 327 -5.12 -19.90 -9.70
N LEU A 328 -4.23 -19.31 -10.51
CA LEU A 328 -4.61 -18.31 -11.52
C LEU A 328 -5.54 -18.91 -12.57
N GLU A 329 -5.29 -20.15 -13.01
CA GLU A 329 -6.18 -20.86 -13.93
C GLU A 329 -7.59 -21.07 -13.35
N PHE A 330 -7.70 -21.34 -12.05
CA PHE A 330 -8.99 -21.44 -11.36
C PHE A 330 -9.80 -20.14 -11.44
N TRP A 331 -9.13 -19.00 -11.20
CA TRP A 331 -9.76 -17.68 -11.23
C TRP A 331 -10.04 -17.20 -12.64
N ASN A 332 -9.10 -17.35 -13.57
CA ASN A 332 -9.26 -16.93 -14.98
C ASN A 332 -10.47 -17.60 -15.65
N LYS A 333 -10.81 -18.84 -15.28
CA LYS A 333 -12.02 -19.52 -15.76
C LYS A 333 -13.33 -18.89 -15.26
N ARG A 334 -13.26 -18.06 -14.23
CA ARG A 334 -14.38 -17.39 -13.55
C ARG A 334 -14.30 -15.88 -13.67
N ASP A 335 -13.43 -15.37 -14.54
CA ASP A 335 -13.26 -13.94 -14.77
C ASP A 335 -14.53 -13.35 -15.42
N PRO A 336 -15.24 -12.43 -14.74
CA PRO A 336 -16.44 -11.82 -15.29
C PRO A 336 -16.16 -10.96 -16.53
N ASP A 337 -15.00 -10.32 -16.61
CA ASP A 337 -14.61 -9.50 -17.75
C ASP A 337 -13.14 -9.74 -18.14
N PRO A 338 -12.83 -10.74 -18.99
CA PRO A 338 -11.47 -11.04 -19.42
C PRO A 338 -10.77 -9.91 -20.20
N LYS A 339 -11.47 -8.80 -20.52
CA LYS A 339 -10.88 -7.63 -21.17
C LYS A 339 -10.13 -6.76 -20.18
N THR A 340 -10.43 -6.86 -18.89
CA THR A 340 -9.69 -6.18 -17.84
C THR A 340 -8.41 -6.98 -17.51
N PRO A 341 -7.34 -6.29 -17.04
CA PRO A 341 -6.11 -6.97 -16.64
C PRO A 341 -6.23 -7.82 -15.39
N GLU A 342 -7.19 -7.49 -14.53
CA GLU A 342 -7.34 -8.00 -13.18
C GLU A 342 -8.68 -8.69 -13.11
N ASN A 343 -8.72 -9.86 -12.48
CA ASN A 343 -9.96 -10.60 -12.33
C ASN A 343 -10.77 -9.96 -11.19
N GLU A 344 -11.86 -9.25 -11.51
CA GLU A 344 -12.63 -8.50 -10.51
C GLU A 344 -13.24 -9.42 -9.46
N LEU A 345 -13.66 -10.62 -9.86
CA LEU A 345 -14.23 -11.60 -8.94
C LEU A 345 -13.18 -12.06 -7.91
N MET A 346 -11.95 -12.29 -8.35
CA MET A 346 -10.85 -12.65 -7.46
C MET A 346 -10.50 -11.51 -6.50
N GLU A 347 -10.38 -10.27 -7.01
CA GLU A 347 -10.07 -9.08 -6.20
C GLU A 347 -11.13 -8.87 -5.10
N GLU A 348 -12.40 -8.93 -5.50
CA GLU A 348 -13.55 -8.76 -4.62
C GLU A 348 -13.60 -9.86 -3.54
N TYR A 349 -13.40 -11.11 -3.95
CA TYR A 349 -13.37 -12.25 -3.03
C TYR A 349 -12.29 -12.09 -1.96
N TYR A 350 -11.05 -11.78 -2.34
CA TYR A 350 -9.97 -11.62 -1.37
C TYR A 350 -10.04 -10.31 -0.58
N SER A 351 -10.71 -9.28 -1.10
CA SER A 351 -11.06 -8.09 -0.32
C SER A 351 -12.00 -8.43 0.84
N ARG A 352 -13.00 -9.31 0.62
CA ARG A 352 -13.87 -9.82 1.70
C ARG A 352 -13.10 -10.63 2.73
N VAL A 353 -12.17 -11.47 2.27
CA VAL A 353 -11.30 -12.27 3.16
C VAL A 353 -10.45 -11.36 4.04
N GLU A 354 -9.82 -10.34 3.47
CA GLU A 354 -9.04 -9.36 4.21
C GLU A 354 -9.91 -8.59 5.22
N TYR A 355 -11.09 -8.12 4.80
CA TYR A 355 -12.02 -7.46 5.72
C TYR A 355 -12.40 -8.39 6.88
N ALA A 356 -12.72 -9.66 6.61
CA ALA A 356 -13.05 -10.63 7.64
C ALA A 356 -11.89 -10.78 8.63
N ASN A 357 -10.66 -10.92 8.14
CA ASN A 357 -9.47 -11.02 9.00
C ASN A 357 -9.24 -9.76 9.84
N ASN A 358 -9.48 -8.58 9.29
CA ASN A 358 -9.29 -7.32 10.01
C ASN A 358 -10.36 -7.07 11.08
N ASN A 359 -11.58 -7.57 10.91
CA ASN A 359 -12.71 -7.23 11.77
C ASN A 359 -13.18 -8.37 12.68
N PHE A 360 -12.95 -9.63 12.31
CA PHE A 360 -13.52 -10.79 12.99
C PHE A 360 -12.46 -11.75 13.55
N THR A 361 -11.17 -11.42 13.48
CA THR A 361 -10.13 -12.26 14.08
C THR A 361 -10.24 -12.26 15.61
N GLY A 362 -10.27 -13.46 16.18
CA GLY A 362 -10.26 -13.72 17.62
C GLY A 362 -9.31 -14.87 17.93
N LEU A 363 -9.81 -15.97 18.48
CA LEU A 363 -9.03 -17.21 18.65
C LEU A 363 -8.64 -17.87 17.32
N VAL A 364 -9.43 -17.64 16.28
CA VAL A 364 -9.14 -18.08 14.91
C VAL A 364 -9.09 -16.87 13.98
N GLU A 365 -8.46 -17.06 12.83
CA GLU A 365 -8.42 -16.05 11.77
C GLU A 365 -9.84 -15.66 11.34
N GLY A 366 -10.07 -14.37 11.12
CA GLY A 366 -11.42 -13.84 10.86
C GLY A 366 -12.14 -14.52 9.69
N TRP A 367 -11.43 -14.92 8.64
CA TRP A 367 -12.02 -15.68 7.53
C TRP A 367 -12.63 -17.02 7.94
N LYS A 368 -12.12 -17.66 9.00
CA LYS A 368 -12.61 -18.94 9.56
C LYS A 368 -13.80 -18.77 10.51
N THR A 369 -14.11 -17.55 10.93
CA THR A 369 -15.27 -17.30 11.82
C THR A 369 -16.58 -17.46 11.07
N ASP A 370 -17.66 -17.69 11.82
CA ASP A 370 -18.99 -17.80 11.23
C ASP A 370 -19.41 -16.49 10.50
N MET A 371 -19.11 -15.32 11.09
CA MET A 371 -19.37 -14.02 10.45
C MET A 371 -18.50 -13.80 9.21
N GLY A 372 -17.20 -14.13 9.28
CA GLY A 372 -16.29 -14.03 8.14
C GLY A 372 -16.71 -14.93 6.98
N MET A 373 -17.10 -16.17 7.28
CA MET A 373 -17.63 -17.12 6.31
C MET A 373 -18.88 -16.58 5.59
N ILE A 374 -19.85 -16.03 6.32
CA ILE A 374 -21.07 -15.44 5.73
C ILE A 374 -20.71 -14.22 4.88
N LEU A 375 -19.84 -13.35 5.38
CA LEU A 375 -19.37 -12.17 4.65
C LEU A 375 -18.70 -12.56 3.33
N ILE A 376 -17.79 -13.54 3.34
CA ILE A 376 -17.06 -13.95 2.13
C ILE A 376 -18.03 -14.52 1.08
N ARG A 377 -19.00 -15.35 1.48
CA ARG A 377 -19.95 -15.98 0.55
C ARG A 377 -21.02 -15.05 0.03
N TYR A 378 -21.60 -14.23 0.89
CA TYR A 378 -22.78 -13.42 0.55
C TYR A 378 -22.45 -11.94 0.32
N GLY A 379 -21.23 -11.52 0.62
CA GLY A 379 -20.82 -10.12 0.57
C GLY A 379 -21.23 -9.35 1.81
N THR A 380 -21.11 -8.03 1.75
CA THR A 380 -21.55 -7.13 2.81
C THR A 380 -23.07 -7.21 2.98
N PRO A 381 -23.60 -7.36 4.19
CA PRO A 381 -25.04 -7.33 4.43
C PRO A 381 -25.63 -5.96 4.06
N ASP A 382 -26.86 -5.95 3.57
CA ASP A 382 -27.61 -4.73 3.27
C ASP A 382 -27.92 -3.94 4.55
N TYR A 383 -28.20 -4.66 5.64
CA TYR A 383 -28.48 -4.08 6.96
C TYR A 383 -27.98 -4.99 8.08
N VAL A 384 -27.43 -4.39 9.13
CA VAL A 384 -26.99 -5.08 10.35
C VAL A 384 -27.74 -4.50 11.54
N GLU A 385 -28.52 -5.34 12.21
CA GLU A 385 -29.18 -5.01 13.47
C GLU A 385 -28.36 -5.55 14.63
N ARG A 386 -27.99 -4.69 15.57
CA ARG A 386 -27.12 -5.04 16.69
C ARG A 386 -27.87 -4.95 18.01
N PHE A 387 -27.79 -6.01 18.78
CA PHE A 387 -28.37 -6.09 20.11
C PHE A 387 -27.23 -6.24 21.11
N PRO A 388 -26.78 -5.13 21.74
CA PRO A 388 -25.71 -5.18 22.72
C PRO A 388 -26.16 -5.92 23.99
N PHE A 389 -25.19 -6.21 24.87
CA PHE A 389 -25.44 -6.86 26.14
C PHE A 389 -26.54 -6.13 26.93
N ASN A 390 -27.59 -6.85 27.31
CA ASN A 390 -28.66 -6.37 28.19
C ASN A 390 -28.94 -7.44 29.26
N ALA A 391 -29.36 -7.00 30.46
CA ALA A 391 -29.69 -7.93 31.55
C ALA A 391 -30.79 -8.91 31.11
N GLY A 392 -30.40 -10.15 30.79
CA GLY A 392 -31.29 -11.23 30.36
C GLY A 392 -31.01 -11.82 28.98
N ASN A 393 -30.25 -11.14 28.10
CA ASN A 393 -29.95 -11.63 26.74
C ASN A 393 -28.46 -11.49 26.41
N LYS A 394 -27.89 -12.54 25.78
CA LYS A 394 -26.54 -12.49 25.21
C LYS A 394 -26.51 -11.51 24.03
N PRO A 395 -25.38 -10.85 23.73
CA PRO A 395 -25.25 -9.99 22.57
C PRO A 395 -25.47 -10.79 21.28
N TYR A 396 -26.19 -10.22 20.32
CA TYR A 396 -26.39 -10.84 19.02
C TYR A 396 -26.49 -9.81 17.89
N GLU A 397 -26.12 -10.23 16.70
CA GLU A 397 -26.27 -9.46 15.47
C GLU A 397 -27.18 -10.20 14.49
N ILE A 398 -28.03 -9.45 13.79
CA ILE A 398 -28.81 -9.95 12.67
C ILE A 398 -28.33 -9.26 11.40
N TRP A 399 -27.88 -10.06 10.44
CA TRP A 399 -27.43 -9.59 9.13
C TRP A 399 -28.51 -9.88 8.10
N TYR A 400 -28.97 -8.84 7.40
CA TYR A 400 -30.00 -8.93 6.37
C TYR A 400 -29.39 -8.80 4.98
N TYR A 401 -29.85 -9.68 4.09
CA TYR A 401 -29.46 -9.78 2.68
C TYR A 401 -30.75 -9.77 1.86
N TYR A 402 -31.27 -8.57 1.58
CA TYR A 402 -32.58 -8.37 0.95
C TYR A 402 -32.60 -8.88 -0.48
N THR A 403 -31.52 -8.66 -1.23
CA THR A 403 -31.43 -9.11 -2.63
C THR A 403 -31.44 -10.64 -2.75
N GLN A 404 -30.88 -11.35 -1.75
CA GLN A 404 -30.90 -12.82 -1.69
C GLN A 404 -32.06 -13.37 -0.85
N ASN A 405 -32.91 -12.51 -0.27
CA ASN A 405 -33.96 -12.86 0.69
C ASN A 405 -33.45 -13.77 1.83
N ARG A 406 -32.32 -13.41 2.45
CA ARG A 406 -31.68 -14.18 3.53
C ARG A 406 -31.47 -13.31 4.76
N LYS A 407 -31.44 -13.96 5.93
CA LYS A 407 -30.93 -13.37 7.16
C LYS A 407 -30.05 -14.36 7.91
N PHE A 408 -29.07 -13.85 8.62
CA PHE A 408 -28.19 -14.64 9.47
C PHE A 408 -28.20 -14.04 10.87
N ILE A 409 -28.32 -14.89 11.89
CA ILE A 409 -28.30 -14.46 13.29
C ILE A 409 -27.04 -15.02 13.92
N PHE A 410 -26.26 -14.13 14.54
CA PHE A 410 -25.04 -14.49 15.24
C PHE A 410 -25.15 -14.12 16.70
N VAL A 411 -24.77 -15.03 17.61
CA VAL A 411 -24.83 -14.80 19.05
C VAL A 411 -23.42 -14.93 19.62
N ASP A 412 -23.00 -13.96 20.43
CA ASP A 412 -21.79 -14.08 21.23
C ASP A 412 -22.11 -14.88 22.50
N GLU A 413 -21.83 -16.18 22.46
CA GLU A 413 -22.15 -17.07 23.57
C GLU A 413 -21.22 -16.88 24.78
N SER A 414 -19.99 -16.45 24.52
CA SER A 414 -18.91 -16.38 25.49
C SER A 414 -18.79 -14.99 26.15
N GLY A 415 -19.31 -13.95 25.49
CA GLY A 415 -19.22 -12.56 25.93
C GLY A 415 -17.86 -11.92 25.62
N PHE A 416 -17.01 -12.58 24.83
CA PHE A 416 -15.67 -12.10 24.44
C PHE A 416 -15.62 -11.64 22.97
N GLY A 417 -16.77 -11.42 22.33
CA GLY A 417 -16.87 -11.03 20.93
C GLY A 417 -16.82 -12.21 19.96
N GLU A 418 -17.01 -13.45 20.42
CA GLU A 418 -17.01 -14.64 19.58
C GLU A 418 -18.41 -14.99 19.07
N TYR A 419 -18.86 -14.25 18.08
CA TYR A 419 -20.16 -14.45 17.45
C TYR A 419 -20.23 -15.77 16.66
N ARG A 420 -21.18 -16.62 17.04
CA ARG A 420 -21.49 -17.91 16.40
C ARG A 420 -22.81 -17.86 15.64
N LEU A 421 -22.85 -18.48 14.47
CA LEU A 421 -24.06 -18.54 13.64
C LEU A 421 -25.09 -19.48 14.29
N VAL A 422 -26.25 -18.94 14.66
CA VAL A 422 -27.37 -19.69 15.24
C VAL A 422 -28.56 -19.83 14.28
N TYR A 423 -28.61 -19.02 13.22
CA TYR A 423 -29.63 -19.13 12.17
C TYR A 423 -29.03 -18.85 10.79
N PRO A 424 -29.25 -19.72 9.78
CA PRO A 424 -30.06 -20.95 9.84
C PRO A 424 -29.43 -22.05 10.71
N THR A 425 -30.23 -23.01 11.17
CA THR A 425 -29.78 -24.16 11.99
C THR A 425 -29.05 -25.22 11.17
N THR A 426 -29.06 -25.10 9.85
CA THR A 426 -28.25 -25.91 8.94
C THR A 426 -26.92 -25.23 8.67
N ASP A 427 -25.86 -26.02 8.55
CA ASP A 427 -24.61 -25.54 7.97
C ASP A 427 -24.78 -25.23 6.48
N LEU A 428 -23.75 -24.65 5.89
CA LEU A 428 -23.76 -24.22 4.48
C LEU A 428 -23.74 -25.39 3.47
N TRP A 429 -23.83 -26.63 3.93
CA TRP A 429 -23.92 -27.85 3.12
C TRP A 429 -25.24 -28.58 3.35
N ASP A 430 -26.24 -27.89 3.91
CA ASP A 430 -27.54 -28.43 4.30
C ASP A 430 -27.46 -29.57 5.32
N ARG A 431 -26.36 -29.65 6.09
CA ARG A 431 -26.26 -30.56 7.24
C ARG A 431 -26.85 -29.86 8.44
N ILE A 432 -27.67 -30.57 9.21
CA ILE A 432 -28.17 -30.05 10.49
C ILE A 432 -26.97 -29.89 11.43
N ARG A 433 -26.77 -28.68 11.99
CA ARG A 433 -25.76 -28.42 13.03
C ARG A 433 -26.22 -28.92 14.39
#